data_AF-A0A4Y2SDW9-F1
#
_entry.id   AF-A0A4Y2SDW9-F1
#
_cell.length_a   1.000
_cell.length_b   1.000
_cell.length_c   1.000
_cell.angle_alpha   90.00
_cell.angle_beta   90.00
_cell.angle_gamma   90.00
#
_symmetry.space_group_name_H-M   'P 1'
#
loop_
_entity.id
_entity.type
_entity.pdbx_description
1 polymer ?
#
loop_
_entity_poly.entity_id
_entity_poly.type
_entity_poly.pdbx_seq_one_letter_code
_entity_poly.pdbx_strand_id
1 'polypeptide(L)'
;MPKASQLSNEEVSEILHLKLLGKTVKEISKLLNRSKSMIYRVFTRKTPYEPKPRSGRPRATDILSDRRIQRMVSSQKMSVREITRASRLNYLRTLFIDEL
;
A
#
# COMPACT_ATOMS: atom_id res chain seq x y z
N MET A 1 10.27 -1.39 -2.79
CA MET A 1 9.27 -2.47 -3.04
C MET A 1 9.67 -3.71 -2.25
N PRO A 2 8.73 -4.58 -1.81
CA PRO A 2 9.12 -5.83 -1.18
C PRO A 2 9.93 -6.65 -2.20
N LYS A 3 11.04 -7.24 -1.75
CA LYS A 3 11.98 -7.96 -2.63
C LYS A 3 11.40 -9.28 -3.16
N ALA A 4 10.34 -9.80 -2.55
CA ALA A 4 9.72 -11.07 -2.90
C ALA A 4 8.19 -10.96 -2.81
N SER A 5 7.50 -11.88 -3.47
CA SER A 5 6.05 -12.06 -3.33
C SER A 5 5.67 -12.35 -1.88
N GLN A 6 4.47 -11.91 -1.49
CA GLN A 6 3.92 -12.24 -0.18
C GLN A 6 3.65 -13.75 -0.08
N LEU A 7 3.69 -14.28 1.13
CA LEU A 7 3.27 -15.66 1.41
C LEU A 7 1.76 -15.77 1.24
N SER A 8 1.30 -16.84 0.60
CA SER A 8 -0.13 -17.16 0.56
C SER A 8 -0.61 -17.68 1.92
N ASN A 9 -1.93 -17.71 2.14
CA ASN A 9 -2.49 -18.20 3.39
C ASN A 9 -2.20 -19.70 3.60
N GLU A 10 -2.17 -20.47 2.51
CA GLU A 10 -1.82 -21.89 2.49
C GLU A 10 -0.37 -22.09 2.91
N GLU A 11 0.57 -21.34 2.31
CA GLU A 11 2.00 -21.39 2.68
C GLU A 11 2.20 -21.03 4.15
N VAL A 12 1.47 -20.04 4.68
CA VAL A 12 1.53 -19.68 6.10
C VAL A 12 1.03 -20.81 6.98
N SER A 13 -0.09 -21.43 6.62
CA SER A 13 -0.64 -22.58 7.35
C SER A 13 0.35 -23.76 7.37
N GLU A 14 0.99 -24.05 6.24
CA GLU A 14 1.99 -25.10 6.12
C GLU A 14 3.25 -24.82 6.96
N ILE A 15 3.73 -23.57 6.96
CA ILE A 15 4.85 -23.14 7.84
C ILE A 15 4.50 -23.36 9.32
N LEU A 16 3.27 -23.02 9.73
CA LEU A 16 2.81 -23.21 11.11
C LEU A 16 2.69 -24.68 11.47
N HIS A 17 2.18 -25.52 10.56
CA HIS A 17 2.12 -26.96 10.77
C HIS A 17 3.51 -27.58 10.93
N LEU A 18 4.45 -27.23 10.03
CA LEU A 18 5.84 -27.71 10.10
C LEU A 18 6.57 -27.25 11.37
N LYS A 19 6.24 -26.04 11.87
CA LYS A 19 6.74 -25.55 13.15
C LYS A 19 6.27 -26.44 14.31
N LEU A 20 4.99 -26.82 14.32
CA LEU A 20 4.43 -27.71 15.35
C LEU A 20 5.07 -29.10 15.30
N LEU A 21 5.42 -29.60 14.12
CA LEU A 21 6.17 -30.84 13.93
C LEU A 21 7.65 -30.73 14.33
N GLY A 22 8.12 -29.58 14.80
CA GLY A 22 9.51 -29.37 15.25
C GLY A 22 10.52 -29.15 14.13
N LYS A 23 10.09 -28.90 12.89
CA LYS A 23 11.00 -28.61 11.77
C LYS A 23 11.70 -27.27 11.96
N THR A 24 12.97 -27.22 11.58
CA THR A 24 13.78 -26.00 11.65
C THR A 24 13.46 -25.05 10.50
N VAL A 25 13.72 -23.75 10.71
CA VAL A 25 13.55 -22.71 9.66
C VAL A 25 14.35 -23.04 8.38
N LYS A 26 15.52 -23.68 8.52
CA LYS A 26 16.38 -24.07 7.38
C LYS A 26 15.73 -25.18 6.55
N GLU A 27 15.11 -26.16 7.19
CA GLU A 27 14.42 -27.26 6.50
C GLU A 27 13.16 -26.77 5.79
N ILE A 28 12.35 -25.98 6.49
CA ILE A 28 11.13 -25.38 5.93
C ILE A 28 11.48 -24.49 4.73
N SER A 29 12.57 -23.73 4.81
CA SER A 29 13.07 -22.89 3.71
C SER A 29 13.40 -23.68 2.46
N LYS A 30 13.96 -24.88 2.61
CA LYS A 30 14.25 -25.77 1.48
C LYS A 30 12.99 -26.43 0.95
N LEU A 31 12.09 -26.88 1.83
CA LEU A 31 10.86 -27.58 1.46
C LEU A 31 9.91 -26.68 0.65
N LEU A 32 9.68 -25.46 1.14
CA LEU A 32 8.77 -24.50 0.50
C LEU A 32 9.46 -23.62 -0.54
N ASN A 33 10.77 -23.78 -0.75
CA ASN A 33 11.59 -22.93 -1.61
C ASN A 33 11.41 -21.42 -1.32
N ARG A 34 11.32 -21.06 -0.04
CA ARG A 34 11.15 -19.68 0.45
C ARG A 34 12.34 -19.23 1.28
N SER A 35 12.56 -17.92 1.35
CA SER A 35 13.68 -17.38 2.11
C SER A 35 13.52 -17.60 3.62
N LYS A 36 14.64 -17.89 4.30
CA LYS A 36 14.67 -18.08 5.76
C LYS A 36 14.08 -16.89 6.53
N SER A 37 14.31 -15.67 6.03
CA SER A 37 13.80 -14.44 6.67
C SER A 37 12.28 -14.34 6.61
N MET A 38 11.64 -14.86 5.55
CA MET A 38 10.18 -14.87 5.45
C MET A 38 9.56 -15.87 6.42
N ILE A 39 10.14 -17.05 6.51
CA ILE A 39 9.70 -18.08 7.47
C ILE A 39 9.93 -17.62 8.91
N TYR A 40 11.09 -17.00 9.19
CA TYR A 40 11.38 -16.45 10.52
C TYR A 40 10.34 -15.42 10.98
N ARG A 41 9.83 -14.59 10.06
CA ARG A 41 8.75 -13.64 10.35
C ARG A 41 7.44 -14.31 10.73
N VAL A 42 7.10 -15.46 10.14
CA VAL A 42 5.92 -16.25 10.54
C VAL A 42 6.18 -16.94 11.88
N PHE A 43 7.39 -17.46 12.10
CA PHE A 43 7.77 -18.16 13.33
C PHE A 43 7.72 -17.27 14.59
N THR A 44 8.14 -16.02 14.47
CA THR A 44 8.31 -15.08 15.60
C THR A 44 7.05 -14.29 15.94
N ARG A 45 6.09 -14.20 15.02
CA ARG A 45 4.85 -13.47 15.26
C ARG A 45 3.94 -14.26 16.18
N LYS A 46 3.44 -13.58 17.22
CA LYS A 46 2.34 -14.09 18.07
C LYS A 46 0.97 -13.87 17.43
N THR A 47 0.87 -12.88 16.54
CA THR A 47 -0.36 -12.51 15.84
C THR A 47 -0.41 -13.17 14.46
N PRO A 48 -1.61 -13.38 13.89
CA PRO A 48 -1.77 -13.89 12.52
C PRO A 48 -0.90 -13.12 11.52
N TYR A 49 -0.38 -13.81 10.51
CA TYR A 49 0.35 -13.19 9.40
C TYR A 49 -0.66 -12.50 8.48
N GLU A 50 -1.18 -11.36 8.91
CA GLU A 50 -1.88 -10.46 8.01
C GLU A 50 -0.90 -9.38 7.52
N PRO A 51 -0.66 -9.30 6.20
CA PRO A 51 0.04 -8.15 5.66
C PRO A 51 -0.86 -6.93 5.84
N LYS A 52 -0.51 -6.07 6.81
CA LYS A 52 -1.19 -4.78 6.96
C LYS A 52 -1.17 -4.04 5.61
N PRO A 53 -2.32 -3.53 5.14
CA PRO A 53 -2.34 -2.72 3.94
C PRO A 53 -1.42 -1.52 4.16
N ARG A 54 -0.66 -1.15 3.12
CA ARG A 54 0.14 0.07 3.18
C ARG A 54 -0.83 1.24 3.21
N SER A 55 -0.66 2.14 4.18
CA SER A 55 -1.22 3.48 4.05
C SER A 55 -0.65 4.09 2.77
N GLY A 56 -1.51 4.39 1.81
CA GLY A 56 -1.11 5.04 0.57
C GLY A 56 -0.36 6.35 0.83
N ARG A 57 0.25 6.91 -0.22
CA ARG A 57 0.86 8.24 -0.09
C ARG A 57 -0.21 9.26 0.31
N PRO A 58 0.05 10.13 1.30
CA PRO A 58 -0.88 11.19 1.65
C PRO A 58 -1.25 12.03 0.43
N ARG A 59 -2.49 12.52 0.40
CA ARG A 59 -2.94 13.43 -0.65
C ARG A 59 -2.07 14.69 -0.64
N ALA A 60 -1.75 15.19 -1.83
CA ALA A 60 -0.99 16.43 -2.00
C ALA A 60 -1.84 17.66 -1.66
N THR A 61 -3.16 17.52 -1.61
CA THR A 61 -4.13 18.55 -1.32
C THR A 61 -4.90 18.26 -0.04
N ASP A 62 -5.33 19.33 0.61
CA ASP A 62 -6.22 19.27 1.78
C ASP A 62 -7.69 19.22 1.33
N ILE A 63 -8.57 18.69 2.19
CA ILE A 63 -10.01 18.55 1.94
C ILE A 63 -10.65 19.91 1.61
N LEU A 64 -10.21 20.98 2.27
CA LEU A 64 -10.72 22.33 2.01
C LEU A 64 -10.32 22.84 0.63
N SER A 65 -9.11 22.53 0.18
CA SER A 65 -8.65 22.89 -1.15
C SER A 65 -9.41 22.14 -2.24
N ASP A 66 -9.66 20.85 -2.06
CA ASP A 66 -10.44 20.03 -3.00
C ASP A 66 -11.87 20.59 -3.15
N ARG A 67 -12.51 20.94 -2.03
CA ARG A 67 -13.85 21.57 -2.05
C ARG A 67 -13.87 22.91 -2.76
N ARG A 68 -12.83 23.74 -2.58
CA ARG A 68 -12.73 25.04 -3.26
C ARG A 68 -12.59 24.85 -4.77
N ILE A 69 -11.77 23.90 -5.19
CA ILE A 69 -11.57 23.53 -6.59
C ILE A 69 -12.87 23.03 -7.21
N GLN A 70 -13.58 22.10 -6.56
CA GLN A 70 -14.86 21.56 -7.05
C GLN A 70 -15.89 22.67 -7.26
N ARG A 71 -16.02 23.61 -6.31
CA ARG A 71 -16.92 24.77 -6.49
C ARG A 71 -16.54 25.61 -7.69
N MET A 72 -15.25 25.94 -7.82
CA MET A 72 -14.71 26.72 -8.93
C MET A 72 -15.03 26.06 -10.28
N VAL A 73 -14.78 24.76 -10.42
CA VAL A 73 -15.10 23.97 -11.63
C VAL A 73 -16.61 23.94 -11.90
N SER A 74 -17.43 23.73 -10.87
CA SER A 74 -18.89 23.64 -11.05
C SER A 74 -19.55 24.97 -11.42
N SER A 75 -18.97 26.09 -10.98
CA SER A 75 -19.59 27.41 -11.10
C SER A 75 -19.24 28.15 -12.40
N GLN A 76 -18.06 27.88 -12.97
CA GLN A 76 -17.53 28.62 -14.12
C GLN A 76 -16.70 27.69 -15.01
N LYS A 77 -16.77 27.91 -16.33
CA LYS A 77 -15.86 27.25 -17.28
C LYS A 77 -14.48 27.89 -17.17
N MET A 78 -13.62 27.30 -16.34
CA MET A 78 -12.22 27.70 -16.18
C MET A 78 -11.28 26.58 -16.60
N SER A 79 -10.13 26.95 -17.15
CA SER A 79 -9.05 26.01 -17.42
C SER A 79 -8.33 25.61 -16.12
N VAL A 80 -7.70 24.43 -16.14
CA VAL A 80 -6.88 23.92 -15.02
C VAL A 80 -5.82 24.94 -14.58
N ARG A 81 -5.23 25.68 -15.53
CA ARG A 81 -4.22 26.70 -15.24
C ARG A 81 -4.79 27.89 -14.48
N GLU A 82 -5.99 28.33 -14.83
CA GLU A 82 -6.70 29.42 -14.13
C GLU A 82 -7.11 28.97 -12.73
N ILE A 83 -7.62 27.75 -12.58
CA ILE A 83 -7.97 27.16 -11.28
C ILE A 83 -6.75 27.05 -10.38
N THR A 84 -5.62 26.56 -10.89
CA THR A 84 -4.37 26.44 -10.13
C THR A 84 -3.86 27.80 -9.65
N ARG A 85 -3.92 28.83 -10.51
CA ARG A 85 -3.54 30.21 -10.16
C ARG A 85 -4.47 30.81 -9.11
N ALA A 86 -5.79 30.70 -9.30
CA ALA A 86 -6.78 31.28 -8.40
C ALA A 86 -6.88 30.55 -7.05
N SER A 87 -6.59 29.25 -7.03
CA SER A 87 -6.53 28.45 -5.79
C SER A 87 -5.21 28.61 -5.02
N ARG A 88 -4.17 29.22 -5.60
CA ARG A 88 -2.82 29.38 -5.03
C ARG A 88 -2.15 28.05 -4.66
N LEU A 89 -2.48 26.97 -5.37
CA LEU A 89 -1.99 25.63 -5.07
C LEU A 89 -0.82 25.30 -6.01
N ASN A 90 0.40 25.29 -5.47
CA ASN A 90 1.64 25.15 -6.26
C ASN A 90 1.87 23.73 -6.84
N TYR A 91 1.00 22.76 -6.56
CA TYR A 91 1.25 21.32 -6.77
C TYR A 91 0.29 20.65 -7.78
N LEU A 92 -0.72 21.37 -8.27
CA LEU A 92 -1.86 20.78 -8.99
C LEU A 92 -1.66 20.50 -10.47
N ARG A 93 -0.47 20.77 -11.04
CA ARG A 93 -0.28 20.75 -12.50
C ARG A 93 -0.59 19.40 -13.16
N THR A 94 -0.44 18.29 -12.44
CA THR A 94 -0.64 16.92 -12.95
C THR A 94 -1.86 16.20 -12.38
N LEU A 95 -2.60 16.80 -11.44
CA LEU A 95 -3.65 16.09 -10.66
C LEU A 95 -5.06 16.18 -11.27
N PHE A 96 -5.23 16.95 -12.35
CA PHE A 96 -6.53 17.28 -12.93
C PHE A 96 -6.92 16.48 -14.18
N ILE A 97 -6.07 15.56 -14.66
CA ILE A 97 -6.29 14.87 -15.94
C ILE A 97 -7.33 13.74 -15.82
N ASP A 98 -7.58 13.23 -14.61
CA ASP A 98 -8.41 12.02 -14.41
C ASP A 98 -9.83 12.29 -13.85
N GLU A 99 -10.23 13.55 -13.58
CA GLU A 99 -11.52 13.90 -12.94
C GLU A 99 -12.38 14.94 -13.70
N LEU A 100 -12.21 15.08 -15.01
CA LEU A 100 -13.09 15.90 -15.88
C LEU A 100 -13.74 15.07 -16.99
#